data_AF-A0A523W7C7-F1
#
_entry.id   AF-A0A523W7C7-F1
#
_cell.length_a   1.000
_cell.length_b   1.000
_cell.length_c   1.000
_cell.angle_alpha   90.00
_cell.angle_beta   90.00
_cell.angle_gamma   90.00
#
_symmetry.space_group_name_H-M   'P 1'
#
loop_
_entity.id
_entity.type
_entity.pdbx_description
1 polymer ?
#
loop_
_entity_poly.entity_id
_entity_poly.type
_entity_poly.pdbx_seq_one_letter_code
_entity_poly.pdbx_strand_id
1 'polypeptide(L)' 'EQGKSCIFITHNIYHVYPAADRFVVLDRGRTVGEFIKKDISLEELVNKLYLVARTGEISQ' A
#
# COMPACT_ATOMS: atom_id res chain seq x y z
N GLU A 1 -0.55 23.67 9.86
CA GLU A 1 -0.85 22.71 8.77
C GLU A 1 -2.28 22.93 8.31
N GLN A 2 -2.59 22.85 7.01
CA GLN A 2 -3.94 23.15 6.48
C GLN A 2 -4.98 22.03 6.75
N GLY A 3 -4.63 20.97 7.49
CA GLY A 3 -5.57 19.94 7.98
C GLY A 3 -6.31 19.18 6.88
N LYS A 4 -5.74 19.05 5.68
CA LYS A 4 -6.39 18.42 4.53
C LYS A 4 -6.03 16.94 4.46
N SER A 5 -7.04 16.09 4.28
CA SER A 5 -6.86 14.68 3.94
C SER A 5 -6.97 14.49 2.43
N CYS A 6 -6.17 13.59 1.87
CA CYS A 6 -6.26 13.18 0.48
C CYS A 6 -6.13 11.65 0.37
N ILE A 7 -6.67 11.10 -0.71
CA ILE A 7 -6.48 9.70 -1.09
C ILE A 7 -5.71 9.71 -2.40
N PHE A 8 -4.58 9.01 -2.43
CA PHE A 8 -3.77 8.84 -3.62
C PHE A 8 -3.90 7.41 -4.13
N ILE A 9 -4.37 7.25 -5.37
CA ILE A 9 -4.57 5.94 -6.00
C ILE A 9 -3.49 5.76 -7.07
N THR A 10 -2.63 4.77 -6.89
CA THR A 10 -1.53 4.48 -7.80
C THR A 10 -1.13 3.01 -7.73
N HIS A 11 -0.47 2.53 -8.77
CA HIS A 11 0.22 1.25 -8.79
C HIS A 11 1.74 1.39 -8.57
N ASN A 12 2.26 2.62 -8.46
CA ASN A 12 3.67 2.90 -8.23
C ASN A 12 3.90 3.39 -6.79
N ILE A 13 4.42 2.50 -5.95
CA ILE A 13 4.56 2.75 -4.52
C ILE A 13 5.73 3.71 -4.18
N TYR A 14 6.77 3.77 -5.02
CA TYR A 14 7.98 4.56 -4.74
C TYR A 14 7.71 6.06 -4.59
N HIS A 15 6.74 6.59 -5.35
CA HIS A 15 6.40 8.01 -5.31
C HIS A 15 5.48 8.37 -4.15
N VAL A 16 4.61 7.46 -3.74
CA VAL A 16 3.60 7.73 -2.71
C VAL A 16 4.09 7.38 -1.30
N TYR A 17 5.03 6.44 -1.16
CA TYR A 17 5.53 6.01 0.15
C TYR A 17 6.05 7.17 1.03
N PRO A 18 6.79 8.16 0.51
CA PRO A 18 7.22 9.30 1.33
C PRO A 18 6.06 10.17 1.83
N ALA A 19 4.96 10.25 1.09
CA ALA A 19 3.84 11.17 1.34
C ALA A 19 2.64 10.54 2.08
N ALA A 20 2.54 9.21 2.13
CA ALA A 20 1.40 8.51 2.74
C ALA A 20 1.70 8.00 4.16
N ASP A 21 0.69 8.03 5.01
CA ASP A 21 0.72 7.44 6.37
C ASP A 21 0.17 6.01 6.39
N ARG A 22 -0.74 5.70 5.47
CA ARG A 22 -1.49 4.44 5.38
C ARG A 22 -1.51 3.96 3.94
N PHE A 23 -1.42 2.64 3.77
CA PHE A 23 -1.48 1.96 2.49
C PHE A 23 -2.60 0.94 2.52
N VAL A 24 -3.44 0.96 1.49
CA VAL A 24 -4.50 -0.03 1.26
C VAL A 24 -4.24 -0.64 -0.10
N VAL A 25 -4.09 -1.96 -0.15
CA VAL A 25 -3.87 -2.70 -1.39
C VAL A 25 -5.19 -3.30 -1.83
N LEU A 26 -5.57 -3.00 -3.06
CA LEU A 26 -6.77 -3.51 -3.70
C LEU A 26 -6.38 -4.48 -4.81
N ASP A 27 -7.03 -5.64 -4.84
CA ASP A 27 -7.00 -6.56 -5.98
C ASP A 27 -8.42 -7.04 -6.28
N ARG A 28 -8.80 -7.03 -7.57
CA ARG A 28 -10.12 -7.48 -8.06
C ARG A 28 -11.33 -6.98 -7.25
N GLY A 29 -11.27 -5.71 -6.81
CA GLY A 29 -12.36 -5.07 -6.04
C GLY A 29 -12.42 -5.48 -4.56
N ARG A 30 -11.39 -6.15 -4.04
CA ARG A 30 -11.26 -6.52 -2.63
C ARG A 30 -10.02 -5.89 -2.02
N THR A 31 -10.12 -5.48 -0.76
CA THR A 31 -8.95 -5.14 0.04
C THR A 31 -8.20 -6.40 0.38
N VAL A 32 -6.95 -6.50 -0.07
CA VAL A 32 -6.07 -7.64 0.17
C VAL A 32 -4.97 -7.33 1.18
N GLY A 33 -4.78 -6.05 1.53
CA GLY A 33 -3.83 -5.65 2.58
C GLY A 33 -4.03 -4.23 3.07
N GLU A 34 -3.72 -4.02 4.35
CA GLU A 34 -3.68 -2.70 4.97
C GLU A 34 -2.39 -2.56 5.79
N PHE A 35 -1.70 -1.45 5.62
CA PHE A 35 -0.43 -1.18 6.28
C PHE A 35 -0.35 0.26 6.77
N ILE A 36 0.33 0.46 7.90
CA ILE A 36 0.68 1.78 8.39
C ILE A 36 2.18 1.96 8.16
N LYS A 37 2.59 3.11 7.63
CA LYS A 37 4.00 3.39 7.28
C LYS A 37 4.98 3.17 8.45
N LYS A 38 4.51 3.35 9.69
CA LYS A 38 5.32 3.14 10.89
C LYS A 38 5.70 1.67 11.14
N ASP A 39 4.94 0.73 10.57
CA ASP A 39 5.03 -0.71 10.85
C ASP A 39 5.55 -1.52 9.64
N ILE A 40 5.86 -0.87 8.51
CA ILE A 40 6.32 -1.54 7.30
C ILE A 40 7.40 -0.71 6.59
N SER A 41 8.42 -1.38 6.08
CA SER A 41 9.41 -0.78 5.19
C SER A 41 8.91 -0.70 3.74
N LEU A 42 9.54 0.17 2.95
CA LEU A 42 9.26 0.25 1.51
C LEU A 42 9.53 -1.11 0.81
N GLU A 43 10.60 -1.80 1.19
CA GLU A 43 10.97 -3.10 0.62
C GLU A 43 9.92 -4.17 0.91
N GLU A 44 9.46 -4.27 2.17
CA GLU A 44 8.39 -5.21 2.55
C GLU A 44 7.09 -4.91 1.82
N LEU A 45 6.73 -3.62 1.68
CA LEU A 45 5.52 -3.23 0.97
C LEU A 45 5.59 -3.59 -0.52
N VAL A 46 6.75 -3.35 -1.16
CA VAL A 46 7.01 -3.78 -2.55
C VAL A 46 6.89 -5.30 -2.68
N ASN A 47 7.50 -6.06 -1.77
CA ASN A 47 7.43 -7.53 -1.78
C ASN A 47 6.00 -8.04 -1.63
N LYS A 48 5.19 -7.44 -0.74
CA LYS A 48 3.77 -7.78 -0.59
C LYS A 48 2.97 -7.47 -1.86
N LEU A 49 3.22 -6.34 -2.51
CA LEU A 49 2.57 -6.00 -3.80
C LEU A 49 2.91 -7.01 -4.90
N TYR A 50 4.18 -7.45 -4.99
CA TYR A 50 4.57 -8.51 -5.92
C TYR A 50 3.87 -9.84 -5.62
N LEU A 51 3.71 -10.20 -4.35
CA LEU A 51 2.99 -11.41 -3.95
C LEU A 51 1.52 -11.36 -4.38
N VAL A 52 0.84 -10.24 -4.14
CA VAL A 52 -0.55 -10.02 -4.60
C VAL A 52 -0.66 -10.17 -6.10
N ALA A 53 0.21 -9.49 -6.86
CA ALA A 53 0.17 -9.53 -8.32
C ALA A 53 0.30 -10.96 -8.88
N ARG A 54 0.97 -11.86 -8.16
CA ARG A 54 1.18 -13.25 -8.57
C ARG A 54 0.14 -14.23 -8.04
N THR A 55 -0.39 -14.00 -6.85
CA THR A 55 -1.19 -15.00 -6.11
C THR A 55 -2.63 -14.57 -5.86
N GLY A 56 -2.94 -13.27 -5.94
CA GLY A 56 -4.22 -12.71 -5.54
C GLY A 56 -4.44 -12.67 -4.01
N GLU A 57 -3.44 -13.07 -3.21
CA GLU A 57 -3.54 -13.15 -1.76
C GLU A 57 -2.33 -12.48 -1.08
N ILE A 58 -2.54 -11.91 0.11
CA ILE A 58 -1.45 -11.55 1.02
C ILE A 58 -1.50 -12.57 2.16
N SER A 59 -0.52 -13.47 2.21
CA SER A 59 -0.27 -14.24 3.42
C SER A 59 0.10 -13.27 4.54
N GLN A 60 -0.69 -13.28 5.62
CA GLN A 60 -0.50 -12.43 6.80
C GLN A 60 0.82 -12.74 7.49
#